data_AF-A0A369QL56-F1
#
_entry.id   AF-A0A369QL56-F1
#
_cell.length_a   1.000
_cell.length_b   1.000
_cell.length_c   1.000
_cell.angle_alpha   90.00
_cell.angle_beta   90.00
_cell.angle_gamma   90.00
#
_symmetry.space_group_name_H-M   'P 1'
#
loop_
_entity.id
_entity.type
_entity.pdbx_description
1 polymer ?
#
loop_
_entity_poly.entity_id
_entity_poly.type
_entity_poly.pdbx_seq_one_letter_code
_entity_poly.pdbx_strand_id
1 'polypeptide(L)'
;MQNSSAKNLIIDVRGNEGGDDDTRNELLSYLIRQPFGCANPEQKIYRYLRVPNPLLPYLQTWNEDFKKPKDSLQYVSFADNLYKPKAANCSSIEPKPKAFTGKVYVLIDAKNSSTTFTMADLLQTTQAATLIGEKTGGTKQGLNGSQFFFLHLPYSHLEIDIPLVWQAPTRPRTDCGVIPDHEVLTIPADLLHNNDRQLNYTLSLIKNREDDHR
;
A
#
# COMPACT_ATOMS: atom_id res chain seq x y z
N MET A 1 7.50 19.14 -12.11
CA MET A 1 8.92 19.21 -11.73
C MET A 1 9.84 19.55 -12.92
N GLN A 2 9.45 20.45 -13.83
CA GLN A 2 10.11 20.54 -15.14
C GLN A 2 11.34 21.46 -15.23
N ASN A 3 11.74 22.12 -14.12
CA ASN A 3 12.88 23.06 -14.06
C ASN A 3 13.68 22.98 -12.74
N SER A 4 13.60 21.86 -12.01
CA SER A 4 14.33 21.73 -10.74
C SER A 4 15.68 21.05 -10.95
N SER A 5 16.75 21.70 -10.52
CA SER A 5 18.10 21.11 -10.37
C SER A 5 18.23 20.22 -9.12
N ALA A 6 17.12 19.98 -8.40
CA ALA A 6 17.12 19.18 -7.18
C ALA A 6 17.61 17.76 -7.46
N LYS A 7 18.69 17.38 -6.78
CA LYS A 7 19.26 16.03 -6.81
C LYS A 7 18.58 15.08 -5.82
N ASN A 8 17.87 15.63 -4.83
CA ASN A 8 17.26 14.91 -3.73
C ASN A 8 15.79 15.36 -3.57
N LEU A 9 14.89 14.40 -3.32
CA LEU A 9 13.47 14.61 -3.03
C LEU A 9 13.15 13.94 -1.70
N ILE A 10 12.58 14.68 -0.76
CA ILE A 10 12.01 14.13 0.48
C ILE A 10 10.50 14.14 0.34
N ILE A 11 9.86 13.00 0.56
CA ILE A 11 8.41 12.83 0.58
C ILE A 11 8.01 12.47 2.01
N ASP A 12 7.26 13.34 2.66
CA ASP A 12 6.73 13.06 4.00
C ASP A 12 5.36 12.41 3.88
N VAL A 13 5.26 11.15 4.31
CA VAL A 13 3.99 10.43 4.35
C VAL A 13 3.65 9.98 5.76
N ARG A 14 4.35 10.48 6.79
CA ARG A 14 4.03 10.17 8.18
C ARG A 14 2.59 10.58 8.49
N GLY A 15 1.89 9.76 9.28
CA GLY A 15 0.49 9.98 9.62
C GLY A 15 -0.51 9.65 8.51
N ASN A 16 -0.06 9.19 7.33
CA ASN A 16 -0.96 8.86 6.21
C ASN A 16 -1.37 7.37 6.26
N GLU A 17 -2.66 7.12 6.49
CA GLU A 17 -3.24 5.79 6.67
C GLU A 17 -3.64 5.08 5.36
N GLY A 18 -3.49 5.75 4.20
CA GLY A 18 -3.82 5.21 2.88
C GLY A 18 -4.81 6.09 2.12
N GLY A 19 -5.53 5.49 1.18
CA GLY A 19 -6.49 6.20 0.34
C GLY A 19 -6.72 5.49 -0.98
N ASP A 20 -6.57 6.24 -2.06
CA ASP A 20 -6.85 5.78 -3.42
C ASP A 20 -5.63 5.14 -4.10
N ASP A 21 -5.84 3.95 -4.66
CA ASP A 21 -4.79 3.15 -5.30
C ASP A 21 -4.31 3.77 -6.62
N ASP A 22 -5.17 4.46 -7.36
CA ASP A 22 -4.80 5.12 -8.62
C ASP A 22 -3.90 6.32 -8.35
N THR A 23 -4.17 7.08 -7.28
CA THR A 23 -3.31 8.16 -6.80
C THR A 23 -1.92 7.65 -6.41
N ARG A 24 -1.84 6.51 -5.71
CA ARG A 24 -0.56 5.83 -5.44
C ARG A 24 0.15 5.46 -6.74
N ASN A 25 -0.54 4.80 -7.66
CA ASN A 25 0.06 4.32 -8.91
C ASN A 25 0.59 5.49 -9.75
N GLU A 26 -0.17 6.58 -9.83
CA GLU A 26 0.23 7.81 -10.51
C GLU A 26 1.48 8.42 -9.87
N LEU A 27 1.53 8.55 -8.54
CA LEU A 27 2.72 9.05 -7.84
C LEU A 27 3.94 8.15 -8.09
N LEU A 28 3.78 6.84 -7.95
CA LEU A 28 4.85 5.85 -8.17
C LEU A 28 5.39 5.92 -9.61
N SER A 29 4.54 6.19 -10.60
CA SER A 29 4.96 6.32 -12.01
C SER A 29 6.00 7.43 -12.23
N TYR A 30 6.11 8.40 -11.32
CA TYR A 30 7.13 9.45 -11.35
C TYR A 30 8.37 9.13 -10.49
N LEU A 31 8.37 8.03 -9.74
CA LEU A 31 9.46 7.68 -8.81
C LEU A 31 10.22 6.41 -9.24
N ILE A 32 9.56 5.49 -9.92
CA ILE A 32 10.17 4.25 -10.40
C ILE A 32 10.94 4.47 -11.71
N ARG A 33 11.91 3.59 -11.97
CA ARG A 33 12.76 3.62 -13.18
C ARG A 33 12.47 2.50 -14.18
N GLN A 34 11.79 1.45 -13.71
CA GLN A 34 11.43 0.28 -14.50
C GLN A 34 9.99 -0.09 -14.19
N PRO A 35 9.28 -0.74 -15.13
CA PRO A 35 7.92 -1.20 -14.91
C PRO A 35 7.86 -2.11 -13.68
N PHE A 36 6.83 -1.93 -12.86
CA PHE A 36 6.63 -2.75 -11.65
C PHE A 36 5.20 -3.27 -11.56
N GLY A 37 5.01 -4.51 -11.09
CA GLY A 37 3.69 -5.09 -10.81
C GLY A 37 3.56 -6.56 -11.23
N CYS A 38 3.94 -6.90 -12.46
CA CYS A 38 3.81 -8.29 -12.96
C CYS A 38 4.75 -9.30 -12.31
N ALA A 39 5.90 -8.86 -11.82
CA ALA A 39 6.88 -9.76 -11.22
C ALA A 39 6.53 -10.15 -9.77
N ASN A 40 5.65 -9.37 -9.11
CA ASN A 40 5.17 -9.58 -7.74
C ASN A 40 3.65 -9.34 -7.67
N PRO A 41 2.83 -10.13 -8.38
CA PRO A 41 1.39 -9.92 -8.36
C PRO A 41 0.84 -10.34 -6.99
N GLU A 42 -0.07 -9.55 -6.45
CA GLU A 42 -0.96 -10.01 -5.38
C GLU A 42 -2.04 -10.91 -5.98
N GLN A 43 -2.43 -11.95 -5.26
CA GLN A 43 -3.51 -12.85 -5.65
C GLN A 43 -4.79 -12.46 -4.90
N LYS A 44 -5.85 -12.13 -5.66
CA LYS A 44 -7.19 -11.93 -5.10
C LYS A 44 -7.79 -13.26 -4.68
N ILE A 45 -8.09 -13.40 -3.40
CA ILE A 45 -8.71 -14.57 -2.78
C ILE A 45 -10.06 -14.16 -2.21
N TYR A 46 -11.07 -14.98 -2.45
CA TYR A 46 -12.44 -14.78 -2.01
C TYR A 46 -12.90 -15.95 -1.16
N ARG A 47 -13.75 -15.66 -0.16
CA ARG A 47 -14.41 -16.71 0.63
C ARG A 47 -15.82 -17.05 0.16
N TYR A 48 -16.26 -16.40 -0.92
CA TYR A 48 -17.60 -16.51 -1.48
C TYR A 48 -17.55 -16.40 -3.00
N LEU A 49 -18.47 -17.10 -3.66
CA LEU A 49 -18.79 -16.87 -5.08
C LEU A 49 -20.17 -16.20 -5.25
N ARG A 50 -21.05 -16.27 -4.24
CA ARG A 50 -22.36 -15.62 -4.29
C ARG A 50 -22.77 -15.16 -2.90
N VAL A 51 -23.51 -14.06 -2.84
CA VAL A 51 -24.14 -13.58 -1.61
C VAL A 51 -25.47 -14.32 -1.41
N PRO A 52 -25.79 -14.80 -0.20
CA PRO A 52 -27.11 -15.33 0.11
C PRO A 52 -28.22 -14.28 -0.13
N ASN A 53 -29.28 -14.65 -0.86
CA ASN A 53 -30.41 -13.75 -1.16
C ASN A 53 -31.00 -13.03 0.08
N PRO A 54 -31.15 -13.67 1.25
CA PRO A 54 -31.68 -13.00 2.44
C PRO A 54 -30.82 -11.84 2.96
N LEU A 55 -29.53 -11.80 2.61
CA LEU A 55 -28.62 -10.73 3.04
C LEU A 55 -28.64 -9.53 2.09
N LEU A 56 -28.99 -9.73 0.81
CA LEU A 56 -28.92 -8.68 -0.21
C LEU A 56 -29.65 -7.37 0.17
N PRO A 57 -30.84 -7.38 0.81
CA PRO A 57 -31.52 -6.15 1.19
C PRO A 57 -30.78 -5.31 2.24
N TYR A 58 -29.84 -5.92 2.97
CA TYR A 58 -29.12 -5.30 4.09
C TYR A 58 -27.70 -4.87 3.74
N LEU A 59 -27.24 -5.12 2.50
CA LEU A 59 -25.87 -4.85 2.07
C LEU A 59 -25.82 -3.62 1.17
N GLN A 60 -25.01 -2.64 1.55
CA GLN A 60 -24.61 -1.53 0.71
C GLN A 60 -23.18 -1.72 0.18
N THR A 61 -22.88 -1.06 -0.94
CA THR A 61 -21.56 -1.04 -1.58
C THR A 61 -21.51 0.14 -2.54
N TRP A 62 -20.32 0.67 -2.83
CA TRP A 62 -20.14 1.67 -3.88
C TRP A 62 -20.18 1.08 -5.30
N ASN A 63 -20.12 -0.25 -5.44
CA ASN A 63 -20.23 -0.93 -6.73
C ASN A 63 -21.12 -2.18 -6.62
N GLU A 64 -22.29 -2.11 -7.25
CA GLU A 64 -23.29 -3.18 -7.26
C GLU A 64 -22.82 -4.48 -7.94
N ASP A 65 -21.77 -4.42 -8.77
CA ASP A 65 -21.14 -5.63 -9.33
C ASP A 65 -20.59 -6.56 -8.25
N PHE A 66 -20.27 -6.04 -7.06
CA PHE A 66 -19.76 -6.85 -5.95
C PHE A 66 -20.82 -7.84 -5.42
N LYS A 67 -22.12 -7.51 -5.58
CA LYS A 67 -23.25 -8.38 -5.21
C LYS A 67 -23.54 -9.46 -6.26
N LYS A 68 -23.10 -9.27 -7.51
CA LYS A 68 -23.33 -10.25 -8.58
C LYS A 68 -22.62 -11.57 -8.25
N PRO A 69 -23.25 -12.73 -8.51
CA PRO A 69 -22.57 -14.00 -8.36
C PRO A 69 -21.39 -14.08 -9.33
N LYS A 70 -20.27 -14.59 -8.83
CA LYS A 70 -19.06 -14.86 -9.60
C LYS A 70 -19.27 -16.16 -10.38
N ASP A 71 -18.91 -16.18 -11.65
CA ASP A 71 -18.98 -17.39 -12.49
C ASP A 71 -18.02 -18.46 -11.95
N SER A 72 -18.55 -19.55 -11.40
CA SER A 72 -17.76 -20.64 -10.83
C SER A 72 -16.78 -21.26 -11.83
N LEU A 73 -17.04 -21.16 -13.14
CA LEU A 73 -16.12 -21.66 -14.16
C LEU A 73 -14.83 -20.82 -14.27
N GLN A 74 -14.85 -19.57 -13.82
CA GLN A 74 -13.69 -18.66 -13.83
C GLN A 74 -12.86 -18.72 -12.54
N TYR A 75 -13.30 -19.48 -11.53
CA TYR A 75 -12.64 -19.57 -10.22
C TYR A 75 -12.21 -21.01 -9.92
N VAL A 76 -11.18 -21.15 -9.10
CA VAL A 76 -10.72 -22.44 -8.57
C VAL A 76 -10.71 -22.39 -7.04
N SER A 77 -11.26 -23.43 -6.41
CA SER A 77 -11.13 -23.65 -4.97
C SER A 77 -9.78 -24.28 -4.70
N PHE A 78 -9.04 -23.78 -3.72
CA PHE A 78 -7.70 -24.30 -3.38
C PHE A 78 -7.51 -24.63 -1.90
N ALA A 79 -8.50 -24.28 -1.06
CA ALA A 79 -8.63 -24.67 0.34
C ALA A 79 -10.10 -24.54 0.75
N ASP A 80 -10.43 -24.87 2.00
CA ASP A 80 -11.81 -24.82 2.52
C ASP A 80 -12.48 -23.46 2.33
N ASN A 81 -13.35 -23.42 1.31
CA ASN A 81 -14.09 -22.24 0.85
C ASN A 81 -13.20 -21.05 0.44
N LEU A 82 -11.95 -21.27 0.03
CA LEU A 82 -11.11 -20.23 -0.56
C LEU A 82 -11.02 -20.38 -2.07
N TYR A 83 -11.41 -19.32 -2.78
CA TYR A 83 -11.47 -19.24 -4.22
C TYR A 83 -10.53 -18.19 -4.76
N LYS A 84 -9.89 -18.48 -5.90
CA LYS A 84 -9.10 -17.52 -6.65
C LYS A 84 -9.48 -17.55 -8.14
N PRO A 85 -9.40 -16.42 -8.87
CA PRO A 85 -9.57 -16.41 -10.31
C PRO A 85 -8.58 -17.36 -11.00
N LYS A 86 -9.02 -18.07 -12.05
CA LYS A 86 -8.15 -18.91 -12.89
C LYS A 86 -7.18 -18.06 -13.71
N ALA A 87 -7.65 -16.93 -14.23
CA ALA A 87 -6.82 -15.96 -14.92
C ALA A 87 -6.11 -15.07 -13.89
N ALA A 88 -4.79 -14.97 -14.00
CA ALA A 88 -4.04 -13.94 -13.30
C ALA A 88 -4.16 -12.63 -14.10
N ASN A 89 -4.75 -11.60 -13.49
CA ASN A 89 -4.66 -10.25 -14.04
C ASN A 89 -3.37 -9.63 -13.54
N CYS A 90 -2.44 -9.35 -14.46
CA CYS A 90 -1.34 -8.45 -14.16
C CYS A 90 -1.69 -7.03 -14.60
N SER A 91 -1.44 -6.06 -13.72
CA SER A 91 -1.30 -4.66 -14.09
C SER A 91 0.08 -4.18 -13.66
N SER A 92 0.81 -3.53 -14.56
CA SER A 92 2.08 -2.87 -14.27
C SER A 92 1.90 -1.36 -14.14
N ILE A 93 2.66 -0.75 -13.24
CA ILE A 93 2.90 0.69 -13.18
C ILE A 93 4.08 0.96 -14.10
N GLU A 94 3.85 1.79 -15.12
CA GLU A 94 4.86 2.19 -16.09
C GLU A 94 5.51 3.51 -15.68
N PRO A 95 6.85 3.65 -15.78
CA PRO A 95 7.50 4.93 -15.51
C PRO A 95 7.09 5.98 -16.53
N LYS A 96 6.77 7.19 -16.07
CA LYS A 96 6.42 8.31 -16.95
C LYS A 96 7.67 8.99 -17.53
N PRO A 97 7.58 9.62 -18.72
CA PRO A 97 8.70 10.31 -19.39
C PRO A 97 9.40 11.44 -18.59
N LYS A 98 8.89 11.80 -17.41
CA LYS A 98 9.44 12.83 -16.52
C LYS A 98 9.63 12.30 -15.09
N ALA A 99 9.91 11.00 -14.95
CA ALA A 99 10.23 10.42 -13.65
C ALA A 99 11.45 11.12 -13.03
N PHE A 100 11.40 11.33 -11.72
CA PHE A 100 12.48 11.95 -10.98
C PHE A 100 13.68 11.02 -10.93
N THR A 101 14.84 11.48 -11.41
CA THR A 101 16.06 10.67 -11.55
C THR A 101 17.03 10.85 -10.38
N GLY A 102 16.76 11.79 -9.48
CA GLY A 102 17.53 12.00 -8.26
C GLY A 102 17.33 10.90 -7.22
N LYS A 103 17.81 11.15 -5.99
CA LYS A 103 17.60 10.29 -4.83
C LYS A 103 16.29 10.66 -4.15
N VAL A 104 15.47 9.66 -3.86
CA VAL A 104 14.19 9.83 -3.16
C VAL A 104 14.32 9.29 -1.75
N TYR A 105 13.89 10.08 -0.78
CA TYR A 105 13.80 9.71 0.63
C TYR A 105 12.33 9.82 1.05
N VAL A 106 11.84 8.82 1.76
CA VAL A 106 10.44 8.81 2.22
C VAL A 106 10.43 8.66 3.74
N LEU A 107 9.77 9.61 4.40
CA LEU A 107 9.57 9.55 5.85
C LEU A 107 8.32 8.72 6.13
N ILE A 108 8.48 7.66 6.94
CA ILE A 108 7.43 6.69 7.26
C ILE A 108 7.24 6.54 8.76
N ASP A 109 6.02 6.16 9.17
CA ASP A 109 5.68 5.89 10.57
C ASP A 109 4.66 4.75 10.72
N ALA A 110 4.33 4.42 11.97
CA ALA A 110 3.39 3.37 12.31
C ALA A 110 1.95 3.60 11.79
N LYS A 111 1.59 4.84 11.42
CA LYS A 111 0.28 5.15 10.82
C LYS A 111 0.23 4.82 9.34
N ASN A 112 1.35 4.52 8.69
CA ASN A 112 1.33 4.07 7.31
C ASN A 112 0.67 2.70 7.18
N SER A 113 -0.57 2.70 6.72
CA SER A 113 -1.40 1.52 6.46
C SER A 113 -1.95 1.53 5.04
N SER A 114 -2.71 0.48 4.68
CA SER A 114 -3.43 0.38 3.40
C SER A 114 -2.57 0.76 2.19
N THR A 115 -3.07 1.66 1.33
CA THR A 115 -2.37 2.13 0.14
C THR A 115 -0.99 2.72 0.45
N THR A 116 -0.81 3.43 1.58
CA THR A 116 0.50 4.01 1.95
C THR A 116 1.48 2.94 2.41
N PHE A 117 1.01 1.90 3.11
CA PHE A 117 1.80 0.69 3.38
C PHE A 117 2.27 0.04 2.08
N THR A 118 1.37 -0.20 1.13
CA THR A 118 1.75 -0.80 -0.16
C THR A 118 2.73 0.09 -0.91
N MET A 119 2.57 1.41 -0.88
CA MET A 119 3.51 2.35 -1.48
C MET A 119 4.91 2.24 -0.89
N ALA A 120 5.03 2.22 0.45
CA ALA A 120 6.32 2.06 1.12
C ALA A 120 6.97 0.72 0.75
N ASP A 121 6.20 -0.37 0.75
CA ASP A 121 6.70 -1.70 0.38
C ASP A 121 7.18 -1.76 -1.08
N LEU A 122 6.43 -1.12 -1.98
CA LEU A 122 6.78 -1.01 -3.40
C LEU A 122 8.06 -0.20 -3.61
N LEU A 123 8.17 0.97 -2.98
CA LEU A 123 9.35 1.83 -3.09
C LEU A 123 10.61 1.15 -2.54
N GLN A 124 10.49 0.41 -1.44
CA GLN A 124 11.61 -0.35 -0.87
C GLN A 124 12.00 -1.54 -1.76
N THR A 125 11.03 -2.35 -2.20
CA THR A 125 11.31 -3.55 -3.02
C THR A 125 11.85 -3.22 -4.41
N THR A 126 11.47 -2.06 -4.96
CA THR A 126 12.02 -1.53 -6.22
C THR A 126 13.31 -0.74 -6.05
N GLN A 127 13.74 -0.48 -4.81
CA GLN A 127 14.86 0.40 -4.49
C GLN A 127 14.70 1.81 -5.09
N ALA A 128 13.45 2.24 -5.33
CA ALA A 128 13.14 3.55 -5.89
C ALA A 128 13.29 4.67 -4.87
N ALA A 129 13.21 4.36 -3.57
CA ALA A 129 13.46 5.32 -2.49
C ALA A 129 14.16 4.67 -1.30
N THR A 130 14.75 5.51 -0.44
CA THR A 130 15.25 5.14 0.89
C THR A 130 14.21 5.53 1.95
N LEU A 131 13.74 4.56 2.72
CA LEU A 131 12.75 4.75 3.78
C LEU A 131 13.42 5.10 5.11
N ILE A 132 12.92 6.14 5.78
CA ILE A 132 13.46 6.66 7.03
C ILE A 132 12.32 6.86 8.02
N GLY A 133 12.52 6.48 9.27
CA GLY A 133 11.55 6.72 10.34
C GLY A 133 11.24 5.47 11.13
N GLU A 134 9.97 5.11 11.25
CA GLU A 134 9.52 3.99 12.07
C GLU A 134 8.90 2.88 11.22
N LYS A 135 8.86 1.66 11.76
CA LYS A 135 8.18 0.55 11.10
C LYS A 135 6.71 0.90 10.84
N THR A 136 6.24 0.65 9.63
CA THR A 136 4.86 0.95 9.24
C THR A 136 3.85 0.08 10.00
N GLY A 137 2.60 0.54 10.00
CA GLY A 137 1.44 -0.31 10.26
C GLY A 137 1.25 -1.34 9.15
N GLY A 138 0.24 -2.21 9.31
CA GLY A 138 -0.08 -3.24 8.31
C GLY A 138 0.83 -4.47 8.35
N THR A 139 0.70 -5.32 7.33
CA THR A 139 1.41 -6.59 7.22
C THR A 139 1.75 -6.93 5.77
N LYS A 140 2.92 -7.52 5.55
CA LYS A 140 3.32 -8.13 4.28
C LYS A 140 2.57 -9.42 3.95
N GLN A 141 1.64 -9.89 4.80
CA GLN A 141 0.69 -10.98 4.51
C GLN A 141 -0.48 -10.54 3.62
N GLY A 142 -0.47 -9.31 3.14
CA GLY A 142 -1.47 -8.80 2.22
C GLY A 142 -2.56 -8.00 2.92
N LEU A 143 -3.56 -7.60 2.14
CA LEU A 143 -4.62 -6.69 2.58
C LEU A 143 -6.00 -7.29 2.38
N ASN A 144 -6.89 -7.04 3.35
CA ASN A 144 -8.31 -7.25 3.16
C ASN A 144 -8.92 -5.93 2.70
N GLY A 145 -9.38 -5.86 1.46
CA GLY A 145 -9.80 -4.58 0.89
C GLY A 145 -10.33 -4.65 -0.54
N SER A 146 -10.29 -3.52 -1.25
CA SER A 146 -10.76 -3.29 -2.63
C SER A 146 -12.26 -3.43 -2.89
N GLN A 147 -12.95 -4.33 -2.20
CA GLN A 147 -14.39 -4.53 -2.29
C GLN A 147 -14.94 -4.74 -0.89
N PHE A 148 -15.99 -4.00 -0.55
CA PHE A 148 -16.64 -4.10 0.75
C PHE A 148 -18.14 -4.25 0.58
N PHE A 149 -18.74 -4.93 1.55
CA PHE A 149 -20.14 -4.71 1.87
C PHE A 149 -20.24 -3.99 3.21
N PHE A 150 -21.14 -3.01 3.27
CA PHE A 150 -21.60 -2.42 4.53
C PHE A 150 -22.93 -3.08 4.89
N LEU A 151 -22.89 -3.97 5.88
CA LEU A 151 -24.06 -4.71 6.35
C LEU A 151 -24.75 -3.90 7.44
N HIS A 152 -25.98 -3.46 7.18
CA HIS A 152 -26.80 -2.77 8.18
C HIS A 152 -27.78 -3.73 8.85
N LEU A 153 -27.68 -3.86 10.17
CA LEU A 153 -28.59 -4.70 10.94
C LEU A 153 -29.91 -3.95 11.21
N PRO A 154 -31.07 -4.50 10.81
CA PRO A 154 -32.33 -3.75 10.78
C PRO A 154 -32.86 -3.36 12.16
N TYR A 155 -32.53 -4.12 13.21
CA TYR A 155 -33.07 -3.92 14.56
C TYR A 155 -32.13 -3.17 15.49
N SER A 156 -30.81 -3.33 15.32
CA SER A 156 -29.80 -2.66 16.16
C SER A 156 -29.25 -1.38 15.52
N HIS A 157 -29.48 -1.20 14.22
CA HIS A 157 -28.90 -0.12 13.41
C HIS A 157 -27.36 -0.10 13.38
N LEU A 158 -26.72 -1.20 13.78
CA LEU A 158 -25.29 -1.36 13.65
C LEU A 158 -24.92 -1.59 12.18
N GLU A 159 -23.81 -0.99 11.78
CA GLU A 159 -23.13 -1.23 10.51
C GLU A 159 -21.93 -2.13 10.74
N ILE A 160 -21.73 -3.09 9.83
CA ILE A 160 -20.59 -4.00 9.83
C ILE A 160 -19.90 -3.91 8.47
N ASP A 161 -18.63 -3.51 8.49
CA ASP A 161 -17.78 -3.45 7.31
C ASP A 161 -17.20 -4.84 7.02
N ILE A 162 -17.58 -5.39 5.87
CA ILE A 162 -17.16 -6.73 5.46
C ILE A 162 -16.24 -6.61 4.24
N PRO A 163 -14.91 -6.70 4.42
CA PRO A 163 -14.00 -6.79 3.28
C PRO A 163 -14.20 -8.12 2.55
N LEU A 164 -14.26 -8.07 1.22
CA LEU A 164 -14.67 -9.20 0.40
C LEU A 164 -13.50 -9.89 -0.31
N VAL A 165 -12.34 -9.25 -0.34
CA VAL A 165 -11.15 -9.73 -1.04
C VAL A 165 -9.96 -9.69 -0.10
N TRP A 166 -9.26 -10.82 -0.01
CA TRP A 166 -7.90 -10.85 0.50
C TRP A 166 -6.94 -10.76 -0.70
N GLN A 167 -6.17 -9.69 -0.77
CA GLN A 167 -5.06 -9.51 -1.70
C GLN A 167 -3.81 -10.13 -1.09
N ALA A 168 -3.60 -11.42 -1.35
CA ALA A 168 -2.52 -12.19 -0.74
C ALA A 168 -1.20 -12.07 -1.51
N PRO A 169 -0.04 -12.09 -0.82
CA PRO A 169 1.24 -12.19 -1.48
C PRO A 169 1.36 -13.56 -2.18
N THR A 170 1.94 -13.58 -3.39
CA THR A 170 2.16 -14.81 -4.15
C THR A 170 3.45 -15.55 -3.76
N ARG A 171 4.28 -14.94 -2.91
CA ARG A 171 5.51 -15.53 -2.36
C ARG A 171 5.48 -15.39 -0.84
N PRO A 172 6.08 -16.33 -0.08
CA PRO A 172 6.21 -16.18 1.36
C PRO A 172 6.91 -14.87 1.73
N ARG A 173 6.33 -14.15 2.68
CA ARG A 173 6.90 -12.94 3.27
C ARG A 173 6.85 -13.05 4.79
N THR A 174 7.73 -12.35 5.48
CA THR A 174 7.66 -12.22 6.94
C THR A 174 6.40 -11.45 7.34
N ASP A 175 5.68 -11.91 8.35
CA ASP A 175 4.52 -11.19 8.90
C ASP A 175 4.96 -9.98 9.72
N CYS A 176 5.22 -8.88 9.02
CA CYS A 176 5.58 -7.60 9.62
C CYS A 176 5.20 -6.43 8.72
N GLY A 177 5.18 -5.23 9.29
CA GLY A 177 5.16 -3.98 8.55
C GLY A 177 6.42 -3.78 7.69
N VAL A 178 6.47 -2.69 6.92
CA VAL A 178 7.70 -2.28 6.24
C VAL A 178 8.66 -1.71 7.28
N ILE A 179 9.82 -2.34 7.41
CA ILE A 179 10.90 -1.87 8.28
C ILE A 179 11.67 -0.81 7.47
N PRO A 180 11.91 0.41 8.00
CA PRO A 180 12.65 1.45 7.28
C PRO A 180 14.10 1.01 7.02
N ASP A 181 14.71 1.59 5.99
CA ASP A 181 16.14 1.39 5.71
C ASP A 181 17.01 2.07 6.78
N HIS A 182 16.49 3.17 7.35
CA HIS A 182 17.06 3.84 8.53
C HIS A 182 15.99 4.04 9.60
N GLU A 183 16.06 3.26 10.67
CA GLU A 183 15.17 3.43 11.82
C GLU A 183 15.55 4.67 12.64
N VAL A 184 14.60 5.58 12.79
CA VAL A 184 14.73 6.82 13.56
C VAL A 184 13.43 7.05 14.34
N LEU A 185 13.43 6.54 15.57
CA LEU A 185 12.27 6.62 16.47
C LEU A 185 12.06 8.05 17.00
N THR A 186 10.80 8.48 17.05
CA THR A 186 10.41 9.74 17.69
C THR A 186 10.40 9.52 19.21
N ILE A 187 11.09 10.37 19.97
CA ILE A 187 11.07 10.32 21.44
C ILE A 187 10.28 11.50 22.03
N PRO A 188 9.75 11.39 23.28
CA PRO A 188 8.99 12.48 23.88
C PRO A 188 9.73 13.83 23.93
N ALA A 189 11.06 13.80 24.10
CA ALA A 189 11.90 14.99 24.08
C ALA A 189 11.87 15.71 22.71
N ASP A 190 11.68 14.98 21.61
CA ASP A 190 11.58 15.57 20.28
C ASP A 190 10.31 16.44 20.17
N LEU A 191 9.19 15.93 20.70
CA LEU A 191 7.91 16.66 20.73
C LEU A 191 7.98 17.90 21.61
N LEU A 192 8.63 17.79 22.78
CA LEU A 192 8.79 18.91 23.71
C LEU A 192 9.60 20.07 23.13
N HIS A 193 10.59 19.77 22.30
CA HIS A 193 11.49 20.77 21.72
C HIS A 193 11.20 21.09 20.25
N ASN A 194 10.08 20.60 19.70
CA ASN A 194 9.72 20.74 18.29
C ASN A 194 10.86 20.29 17.33
N ASN A 195 11.54 19.21 17.69
CA ASN A 195 12.66 18.65 16.94
C ASN A 195 12.15 17.54 16.01
N ASP A 196 12.14 17.78 14.70
CA ASP A 196 11.86 16.73 13.73
C ASP A 196 13.10 15.86 13.49
N ARG A 197 13.31 14.88 14.36
CA ARG A 197 14.49 14.02 14.33
C ARG A 197 14.62 13.23 13.02
N GLN A 198 13.51 12.77 12.43
CA GLN A 198 13.53 11.98 11.19
C GLN A 198 13.93 12.84 10.00
N LEU A 199 13.38 14.06 9.91
CA LEU A 199 13.77 15.03 8.89
C LEU A 199 15.24 15.46 9.06
N ASN A 200 15.66 15.78 10.29
CA ASN A 200 17.02 16.21 10.58
C ASN A 200 18.05 15.12 10.26
N TYR A 201 17.74 13.87 10.57
CA TYR A 201 18.56 12.72 10.17
C TYR A 201 18.67 12.62 8.63
N THR A 202 17.54 12.77 7.93
CA THR A 202 17.50 12.71 6.46
C THR A 202 18.34 13.81 5.81
N LEU A 203 18.23 15.04 6.30
CA LEU A 203 19.05 16.17 5.82
C LEU A 203 20.55 15.93 6.05
N SER A 204 20.91 15.37 7.20
CA SER A 204 22.29 15.00 7.53
C SER A 204 22.82 13.89 6.62
N LEU A 205 22.00 12.87 6.34
CA LEU A 205 22.32 11.77 5.43
C LEU A 205 22.56 12.27 4.01
N ILE A 206 21.73 13.21 3.52
CA ILE A 206 21.90 13.82 2.20
C ILE A 206 23.23 14.58 2.14
N LYS A 207 23.51 15.42 3.15
CA LYS A 207 24.74 16.24 3.19
C LYS A 207 26.01 15.38 3.16
N ASN A 208 26.08 14.35 4.01
CA ASN A 208 27.27 13.50 4.10
C ASN A 208 27.57 12.76 2.79
N ARG A 209 26.53 12.33 2.05
CA ARG A 209 26.70 11.69 0.74
C ARG A 209 27.17 12.63 -0.35
N GLU A 210 26.86 13.93 -0.25
CA GLU A 210 27.38 14.92 -1.19
C GLU A 210 28.86 15.21 -0.97
N ASP A 211 29.33 15.09 0.28
CA ASP A 211 30.74 15.28 0.65
C ASP A 211 31.61 14.07 0.21
N ASP A 212 31.09 12.84 0.25
CA ASP A 212 31.80 11.62 -0.22
C ASP A 212 32.01 11.56 -1.75
N HIS A 213 31.34 12.43 -2.52
CA HIS A 213 31.39 12.48 -3.98
C HIS A 213 32.06 13.76 -4.52
N ARG A 214 32.70 14.54 -3.66
CA ARG A 214 33.57 15.67 -4.02
C ARG A 214 35.04 15.28 -3.89
#